data_AF-A0A2C1L8Q7-F1
#
_entry.id   AF-A0A2C1L8Q7-F1
#
_cell.length_a   1.000
_cell.length_b   1.000
_cell.length_c   1.000
_cell.angle_alpha   90.00
_cell.angle_beta   90.00
_cell.angle_gamma   90.00
#
_symmetry.space_group_name_H-M   'P 1'
#
loop_
_entity.id
_entity.type
_entity.pdbx_description
1 polymer ?
#
loop_
_entity_poly.entity_id
_entity_poly.type
_entity_poly.pdbx_seq_one_letter_code
_entity_poly.pdbx_strand_id
1 'polypeptide(L)'
;TLKPPPGPTLQKILNEAGINGIEYKNGVPDFSPVAKAQFEIEYMLGGTGKHGTKARTINFKQVDQKLAEQLNNSSELASKFGMTPGKIKAGDIADYREEYRLTWHELNDVKTIQLVPSEINGKFGHLGGVGEINAGAFKPGEFANK
;
A
#
# COMPACT_ATOMS: atom_id res chain seq x y z
N THR A 1 4.72 -19.03 -17.95
CA THR A 1 6.19 -18.89 -18.08
C THR A 1 6.74 -18.43 -16.75
N LEU A 2 7.80 -19.07 -16.23
CA LEU A 2 8.42 -18.66 -14.96
C LEU A 2 9.00 -17.24 -15.11
N LYS A 3 8.73 -16.36 -14.14
CA LYS A 3 9.31 -15.01 -14.14
C LYS A 3 10.83 -15.12 -13.99
N PRO A 4 11.61 -14.24 -14.65
CA PRO A 4 13.07 -14.23 -14.49
C PRO A 4 13.46 -14.04 -13.01
N PRO A 5 14.66 -14.49 -12.62
CA PRO A 5 15.14 -14.35 -11.25
C PRO A 5 15.04 -12.89 -10.77
N PRO A 6 14.79 -12.68 -9.47
CA PRO A 6 14.69 -11.35 -8.89
C PRO A 6 15.90 -10.47 -9.23
N GLY A 7 15.66 -9.20 -9.56
CA GLY A 7 16.74 -8.21 -9.54
C GLY A 7 17.34 -8.09 -8.13
N PRO A 8 18.57 -7.57 -7.98
CA PRO A 8 19.28 -7.55 -6.70
C PRO A 8 18.50 -6.84 -5.58
N THR A 9 17.75 -5.78 -5.90
CA THR A 9 16.88 -5.08 -4.95
C THR A 9 15.72 -5.94 -4.47
N LEU A 10 15.08 -6.68 -5.37
CA LEU A 10 13.97 -7.57 -5.03
C LEU A 10 14.44 -8.74 -4.15
N GLN A 11 15.57 -9.36 -4.48
CA GLN A 11 16.14 -10.44 -3.66
C GLN A 11 16.45 -9.95 -2.24
N LYS A 12 17.00 -8.75 -2.09
CA LYS A 12 17.28 -8.16 -0.78
C LYS A 12 16.00 -8.02 0.06
N ILE A 13 14.92 -7.50 -0.52
CA ILE A 13 13.64 -7.34 0.19
C ILE A 13 13.07 -8.69 0.65
N LEU A 14 13.11 -9.71 -0.21
CA LEU A 14 12.64 -11.05 0.13
C LEU A 14 13.48 -11.68 1.25
N ASN A 15 14.80 -11.55 1.18
CA ASN A 15 15.72 -12.04 2.20
C ASN A 15 15.50 -11.34 3.55
N GLU A 16 15.33 -10.01 3.57
CA GLU A 16 15.03 -9.24 4.78
C GLU A 16 13.71 -9.66 5.44
N ALA A 17 12.73 -10.08 4.63
CA ALA A 17 11.46 -10.62 5.09
C ALA A 17 11.51 -12.13 5.40
N GLY A 18 12.64 -12.80 5.18
CA GLY A 18 12.81 -14.24 5.44
C GLY A 18 11.98 -15.14 4.52
N ILE A 19 11.62 -14.66 3.33
CA ILE A 19 10.78 -15.39 2.36
C ILE A 19 11.55 -15.63 1.05
N ASN A 20 11.18 -16.69 0.33
CA ASN A 20 11.77 -17.01 -0.97
C ASN A 20 11.01 -16.38 -2.15
N GLY A 21 9.81 -15.86 -1.91
CA GLY A 21 8.93 -15.30 -2.93
C GLY A 21 7.59 -14.84 -2.35
N ILE A 22 6.77 -14.22 -3.19
CA ILE A 22 5.43 -13.74 -2.83
C ILE A 22 4.39 -14.77 -3.24
N GLU A 23 3.56 -15.17 -2.28
CA GLU A 23 2.43 -16.06 -2.54
C GLU A 23 1.29 -15.33 -3.24
N TYR A 24 0.53 -16.07 -4.04
CA TYR A 24 -0.67 -15.57 -4.70
C TYR A 24 -1.89 -16.34 -4.22
N LYS A 25 -2.93 -15.62 -3.81
CA LYS A 25 -4.25 -16.18 -3.51
C LYS A 25 -5.27 -15.60 -4.48
N ASN A 26 -5.92 -16.45 -5.26
CA ASN A 26 -6.92 -16.05 -6.25
C ASN A 26 -6.42 -14.96 -7.23
N GLY A 27 -5.16 -15.03 -7.66
CA GLY A 27 -4.58 -14.04 -8.59
C GLY A 27 -4.13 -12.72 -7.95
N VAL A 28 -4.26 -12.61 -6.62
CA VAL A 28 -3.81 -11.45 -5.83
C VAL A 28 -2.53 -11.82 -5.08
N PRO A 29 -1.45 -11.04 -5.19
CA PRO A 29 -0.25 -11.28 -4.40
C PRO A 29 -0.48 -10.90 -2.93
N ASP A 30 0.06 -11.70 -2.02
CA ASP A 30 0.08 -11.39 -0.59
C ASP A 30 1.36 -10.65 -0.21
N PHE A 31 1.25 -9.34 -0.02
CA PHE A 31 2.38 -8.50 0.41
C PHE A 31 2.52 -8.38 1.94
N SER A 32 1.68 -9.06 2.72
CA SER A 32 1.73 -8.99 4.19
C SER A 32 3.12 -9.26 4.77
N PRO A 33 3.91 -10.25 4.27
CA PRO A 33 5.27 -10.50 4.79
C PRO A 33 6.26 -9.35 4.58
N VAL A 34 6.01 -8.46 3.61
CA VAL A 34 6.90 -7.34 3.27
C VAL A 34 6.28 -5.98 3.61
N ALA A 35 5.07 -5.96 4.17
CA ALA A 35 4.38 -4.75 4.58
C ALA A 35 5.07 -4.12 5.81
N LYS A 36 5.33 -2.82 5.73
CA LYS A 36 5.91 -2.01 6.81
C LYS A 36 4.85 -1.45 7.76
N ALA A 37 3.63 -1.25 7.26
CA ALA A 37 2.47 -0.82 8.01
C ALA A 37 1.19 -1.26 7.29
N GLN A 38 0.08 -1.33 8.02
CA GLN A 38 -1.24 -1.63 7.47
C GLN A 38 -2.30 -0.82 8.22
N PHE A 39 -3.26 -0.29 7.47
CA PHE A 39 -4.37 0.48 8.02
C PHE A 39 -5.67 0.15 7.29
N GLU A 40 -6.77 0.29 8.02
CA GLU A 40 -8.09 0.44 7.41
C GLU A 40 -8.41 1.93 7.22
N ILE A 41 -8.92 2.28 6.05
CA ILE A 41 -9.43 3.62 5.75
C ILE A 41 -10.96 3.64 5.71
N GLU A 42 -11.53 4.80 6.02
CA GLU A 42 -12.98 4.96 6.10
C GLU A 42 -13.66 4.79 4.75
N TYR A 43 -13.00 5.28 3.69
CA TYR A 43 -13.48 5.15 2.32
C TYR A 43 -12.30 5.10 1.35
N MET A 44 -12.38 4.21 0.37
CA MET A 44 -11.44 4.15 -0.75
C MET A 44 -12.10 4.72 -1.99
N LEU A 45 -11.48 5.72 -2.60
CA LEU A 45 -11.95 6.30 -3.86
C LEU A 45 -11.38 5.54 -5.05
N GLY A 46 -12.23 5.25 -6.04
CA GLY A 46 -11.85 4.75 -7.36
C GLY A 46 -11.58 5.86 -8.37
N GLY A 47 -10.86 5.54 -9.45
CA GLY A 47 -10.38 6.50 -10.44
C GLY A 47 -11.40 7.01 -11.47
N THR A 48 -12.69 6.67 -11.32
CA THR A 48 -13.76 7.04 -12.26
C THR A 48 -14.59 8.22 -11.77
N GLY A 49 -15.15 9.03 -12.69
CA GLY A 49 -16.08 10.10 -12.34
C GLY A 49 -15.42 11.32 -11.69
N LYS A 50 -16.07 11.94 -10.70
CA LYS A 50 -15.65 13.21 -10.05
C LYS A 50 -14.23 13.17 -9.46
N HIS A 51 -13.74 11.98 -9.09
CA HIS A 51 -12.47 11.81 -8.38
C HIS A 51 -11.30 11.41 -9.29
N GLY A 52 -11.55 11.03 -10.55
CA GLY A 52 -10.57 10.89 -11.63
C GLY A 52 -9.18 10.39 -11.20
N THR A 53 -8.14 11.06 -11.66
CA THR A 53 -6.73 10.77 -11.28
C THR A 53 -6.37 11.15 -9.84
N LYS A 54 -7.27 11.82 -9.10
CA LYS A 54 -7.03 12.30 -7.73
C LYS A 54 -7.38 11.27 -6.66
N ALA A 55 -8.15 10.24 -7.00
CA ALA A 55 -8.61 9.22 -6.06
C ALA A 55 -7.45 8.60 -5.26
N ARG A 56 -6.38 8.19 -5.96
CA ARG A 56 -5.18 7.63 -5.33
C ARG A 56 -4.53 8.61 -4.35
N THR A 57 -4.38 9.88 -4.73
CA THR A 57 -3.79 10.90 -3.85
C THR A 57 -4.62 11.10 -2.58
N ILE A 58 -5.95 11.05 -2.69
CA ILE A 58 -6.85 11.17 -1.54
C ILE A 58 -6.72 9.96 -0.61
N ASN A 59 -6.70 8.74 -1.16
CA ASN A 59 -6.52 7.51 -0.38
C ASN A 59 -5.16 7.53 0.35
N PHE A 60 -4.09 7.90 -0.35
CA PHE A 60 -2.74 7.98 0.21
C PHE A 60 -2.66 8.99 1.37
N LYS A 61 -3.31 10.16 1.22
CA LYS A 61 -3.35 11.17 2.28
C LYS A 61 -3.98 10.64 3.57
N GLN A 62 -5.01 9.81 3.47
CA GLN A 62 -5.67 9.21 4.65
C GLN A 62 -4.70 8.33 5.45
N VAL A 63 -3.95 7.46 4.78
CA VAL A 63 -3.01 6.55 5.44
C VAL A 63 -1.70 7.23 5.83
N ASP A 64 -1.24 8.24 5.09
CA ASP A 64 -0.13 9.10 5.51
C ASP A 64 -0.46 9.77 6.85
N GLN A 65 -1.70 10.26 7.01
CA GLN A 65 -2.15 10.83 8.28
C GLN A 65 -2.22 9.79 9.40
N LYS A 66 -2.81 8.62 9.15
CA LYS A 66 -2.91 7.54 10.17
C LYS A 66 -1.54 7.07 10.65
N LEU A 67 -0.58 6.90 9.73
CA LEU A 67 0.78 6.52 10.11
C LEU A 67 1.45 7.62 10.93
N ALA A 68 1.34 8.89 10.53
CA ALA A 68 1.89 10.01 11.30
C ALA A 68 1.33 10.04 12.73
N GLU A 69 0.02 9.88 12.90
CA GLU A 69 -0.64 9.79 14.21
C GLU A 69 -0.12 8.60 15.03
N GLN A 70 0.00 7.40 14.42
CA GLN A 70 0.51 6.21 15.10
C GLN A 70 1.96 6.39 15.57
N LEU A 71 2.83 6.95 14.72
CA LEU A 71 4.23 7.18 15.07
C LEU A 71 4.36 8.26 16.15
N ASN A 72 3.56 9.33 16.11
CA ASN A 72 3.56 10.35 17.16
C ASN A 72 3.14 9.80 18.53
N ASN A 73 2.29 8.76 18.54
CA ASN A 73 1.80 8.12 19.75
C ASN A 73 2.70 6.99 20.27
N SER A 74 3.79 6.64 19.55
CA SER A 74 4.69 5.57 19.97
C SER A 74 6.13 5.85 19.57
N SER A 75 6.97 6.18 20.56
CA SER A 75 8.40 6.37 20.39
C SER A 75 9.10 5.12 19.84
N GLU A 76 8.64 3.93 20.22
CA GLU A 76 9.20 2.68 19.72
C GLU A 76 8.92 2.51 18.22
N LEU A 77 7.67 2.74 17.79
CA LEU A 77 7.32 2.65 16.37
C LEU A 77 8.01 3.75 15.57
N ALA A 78 8.01 5.00 16.04
CA ALA A 78 8.74 6.10 15.41
C ALA A 78 10.22 5.73 15.19
N SER A 79 10.86 5.14 16.20
CA SER A 79 12.27 4.71 16.10
C SER A 79 12.49 3.61 15.04
N LYS A 80 11.55 2.66 14.88
CA LYS A 80 11.61 1.64 13.81
C LYS A 80 11.53 2.24 12.41
N PHE A 81 10.88 3.39 12.27
CA PHE A 81 10.82 4.18 11.04
C PHE A 81 11.95 5.21 10.92
N GLY A 82 12.87 5.28 11.90
CA GLY A 82 13.94 6.28 11.91
C GLY A 82 13.45 7.71 12.17
N MET A 83 12.27 7.87 12.80
CA MET A 83 11.61 9.14 13.04
C MET A 83 11.57 9.51 14.54
N THR A 84 11.42 10.80 14.83
CA THR A 84 11.20 11.32 16.19
C THR A 84 9.71 11.65 16.37
N PRO A 85 9.03 11.15 17.42
CA PRO A 85 7.60 11.35 17.64
C PRO A 85 7.26 12.78 18.10
N GLY A 86 5.98 13.14 18.01
CA GLY A 86 5.37 14.35 18.58
C GLY A 86 5.08 15.47 17.58
N LYS A 87 5.69 15.45 16.39
CA LYS A 87 5.50 16.49 15.36
C LYS A 87 5.42 15.94 13.93
N ILE A 88 5.36 14.62 13.75
CA ILE A 88 5.28 13.98 12.44
C ILE A 88 3.95 14.34 11.78
N LYS A 89 3.98 14.74 10.52
CA LYS A 89 2.81 15.09 9.70
C LYS A 89 2.68 14.11 8.55
N ALA A 90 1.50 14.10 7.92
CA ALA A 90 1.27 13.30 6.71
C ALA A 90 2.27 13.61 5.58
N GLY A 91 2.71 14.87 5.46
CA GLY A 91 3.76 15.25 4.49
C GLY A 91 5.10 14.57 4.76
N ASP A 92 5.52 14.47 6.02
CA ASP A 92 6.77 13.79 6.39
C ASP A 92 6.71 12.29 6.05
N ILE A 93 5.52 11.68 6.17
CA ILE A 93 5.30 10.30 5.74
C ILE A 93 5.37 10.17 4.21
N ALA A 94 4.82 11.14 3.47
CA ALA A 94 4.91 11.14 2.01
C ALA A 94 6.37 11.22 1.54
N ASP A 95 7.16 12.12 2.13
CA ASP A 95 8.59 12.28 1.85
C ASP A 95 9.37 11.00 2.21
N TYR A 96 9.07 10.41 3.38
CA TYR A 96 9.65 9.13 3.79
C TYR A 96 9.37 8.02 2.77
N ARG A 97 8.15 7.93 2.23
CA ARG A 97 7.82 6.94 1.20
C ARG A 97 8.65 7.15 -0.06
N GLU A 98 8.89 8.40 -0.47
CA GLU A 98 9.71 8.69 -1.64
C GLU A 98 11.18 8.33 -1.41
N GLU A 99 11.75 8.75 -0.28
CA GLU A 99 13.14 8.48 0.11
C GLU A 99 13.43 6.97 0.17
N TYR A 100 12.54 6.21 0.82
CA TYR A 100 12.70 4.77 1.03
C TYR A 100 12.05 3.90 -0.07
N ARG A 101 11.55 4.54 -1.14
CA ARG A 101 10.90 3.87 -2.29
C ARG A 101 9.79 2.91 -1.86
N LEU A 102 8.87 3.41 -1.04
CA LEU A 102 7.68 2.72 -0.58
C LEU A 102 6.42 3.26 -1.26
N THR A 103 5.36 2.47 -1.29
CA THR A 103 4.05 2.88 -1.80
C THR A 103 2.93 2.30 -0.96
N TRP A 104 1.80 2.98 -0.92
CA TRP A 104 0.58 2.42 -0.36
C TRP A 104 -0.07 1.50 -1.40
N HIS A 105 -0.21 0.23 -1.04
CA HIS A 105 -0.90 -0.80 -1.79
C HIS A 105 -2.35 -0.90 -1.30
N GLU A 106 -3.30 -0.59 -2.19
CA GLU A 106 -4.74 -0.64 -1.95
C GLU A 106 -5.25 -2.07 -2.19
N LEU A 107 -5.78 -2.73 -1.16
CA LEU A 107 -6.28 -4.10 -1.27
C LEU A 107 -7.67 -4.15 -1.91
N ASN A 108 -8.03 -5.32 -2.44
CA ASN A 108 -9.31 -5.56 -3.12
C ASN A 108 -10.53 -5.54 -2.19
N ASP A 109 -10.34 -5.51 -0.87
CA ASP A 109 -11.43 -5.35 0.10
C ASP A 109 -11.95 -3.90 0.18
N VAL A 110 -11.32 -2.96 -0.55
CA VAL A 110 -11.70 -1.55 -0.66
C VAL A 110 -11.62 -0.81 0.69
N LYS A 111 -10.89 -1.37 1.66
CA LYS A 111 -10.78 -0.84 3.02
C LYS A 111 -9.35 -0.88 3.55
N THR A 112 -8.61 -1.93 3.24
CA THR A 112 -7.25 -2.12 3.74
C THR A 112 -6.24 -1.51 2.78
N ILE A 113 -5.26 -0.83 3.35
CA ILE A 113 -4.09 -0.31 2.63
C ILE A 113 -2.82 -0.72 3.38
N GLN A 114 -1.81 -1.20 2.65
CA GLN A 114 -0.52 -1.63 3.18
C GLN A 114 0.62 -0.74 2.67
N LEU A 115 1.57 -0.37 3.53
CA LEU A 115 2.81 0.28 3.12
C LEU A 115 3.81 -0.79 2.68
N VAL A 116 4.15 -0.83 1.39
CA VAL A 116 5.02 -1.88 0.84
C VAL A 116 6.15 -1.28 0.00
N PRO A 117 7.26 -2.01 -0.23
CA PRO A 117 8.28 -1.57 -1.19
C PRO A 117 7.72 -1.41 -2.60
N SER A 118 8.00 -0.28 -3.24
CA SER A 118 7.53 0.02 -4.61
C SER A 118 8.02 -1.00 -5.64
N GLU A 119 9.22 -1.54 -5.45
CA GLU A 119 9.78 -2.61 -6.28
C GLU A 119 8.91 -3.89 -6.25
N ILE A 120 8.45 -4.29 -5.06
CA ILE A 120 7.54 -5.44 -4.90
C ILE A 120 6.22 -5.15 -5.61
N ASN A 121 5.58 -4.02 -5.28
CA ASN A 121 4.29 -3.66 -5.86
C ASN A 121 4.35 -3.51 -7.39
N GLY A 122 5.47 -3.04 -7.94
CA GLY A 122 5.65 -2.94 -9.40
C GLY A 122 5.93 -4.28 -10.09
N LYS A 123 6.62 -5.22 -9.43
CA LYS A 123 7.00 -6.51 -10.03
C LYS A 123 5.88 -7.54 -10.01
N PHE A 124 5.10 -7.54 -8.93
CA PHE A 124 4.02 -8.48 -8.70
C PHE A 124 2.69 -7.84 -9.05
N GLY A 125 2.39 -7.80 -10.35
CA GLY A 125 1.06 -7.39 -10.81
C GLY A 125 -0.04 -8.28 -10.26
N HIS A 126 -1.23 -7.70 -10.13
CA HIS A 126 -2.47 -8.33 -9.66
C HIS A 126 -3.49 -8.37 -10.79
N LEU A 127 -4.37 -9.37 -10.76
CA LEU A 127 -5.72 -9.29 -11.33
C LEU A 127 -6.61 -8.86 -10.16
N GLY A 128 -7.05 -7.59 -10.10
CA GLY A 128 -7.72 -7.06 -8.90
C GLY A 128 -7.52 -5.57 -8.62
N GLY A 129 -8.56 -4.87 -8.13
CA GLY A 129 -8.49 -3.56 -7.46
C GLY A 129 -9.14 -2.39 -8.24
N VAL A 130 -8.62 -1.16 -8.09
CA VAL A 130 -9.04 0.01 -8.90
C VAL A 130 -8.93 -0.27 -10.41
N GLY A 131 -8.00 -1.14 -10.82
CA GLY A 131 -7.89 -1.63 -12.19
C GLY A 131 -9.13 -2.39 -12.68
N GLU A 132 -9.77 -3.19 -11.83
CA GLU A 132 -11.02 -3.90 -12.15
C GLU A 132 -12.24 -2.97 -12.08
N ILE A 133 -12.26 -2.01 -11.14
CA ILE A 133 -13.26 -0.93 -11.12
C ILE A 133 -13.18 -0.11 -12.43
N ASN A 134 -11.97 0.24 -12.86
CA ASN A 134 -11.73 0.98 -14.09
C ASN A 134 -12.00 0.14 -15.36
N ALA A 135 -11.83 -1.19 -15.29
CA ALA A 135 -12.17 -2.13 -16.37
C ALA A 135 -13.67 -2.46 -16.43
N GLY A 136 -14.49 -1.85 -15.56
CA GLY A 136 -15.95 -2.06 -15.56
C GLY A 136 -16.39 -3.39 -14.96
N ALA A 137 -15.54 -4.07 -14.18
CA ALA A 137 -15.92 -5.32 -13.51
C ALA A 137 -16.97 -5.10 -12.40
N PHE A 138 -17.14 -3.86 -11.92
CA PHE A 138 -18.10 -3.50 -10.87
C PHE A 138 -18.90 -2.26 -11.25
N LYS A 139 -20.23 -2.28 -11.05
CA LYS A 139 -21.07 -1.10 -11.22
C LYS A 139 -20.91 -0.14 -10.03
N PRO A 140 -20.90 1.20 -10.24
CA PRO A 140 -20.92 2.15 -9.13
C PRO A 140 -22.19 1.94 -8.29
N GLY A 141 -22.04 1.41 -7.06
CA GLY A 141 -23.15 1.25 -6.10
C GLY A 141 -23.25 -0.11 -5.41
N GLU A 142 -22.47 -1.13 -5.79
CA GLU A 142 -22.68 -2.49 -5.27
C GLU A 142 -21.93 -2.84 -3.96
N PHE A 143 -21.08 -1.96 -3.42
CA PHE A 143 -20.40 -2.21 -2.13
C PHE A 143 -20.62 -1.15 -1.05
N ALA A 144 -21.47 -0.15 -1.30
CA ALA A 144 -21.96 0.75 -0.27
C ALA A 144 -23.43 0.44 0.01
N ASN A 145 -23.68 -0.65 0.74
CA ASN A 145 -24.79 -0.82 1.71
C ASN A 145 -24.99 -2.30 2.09
N LYS A 146 -24.28 -2.78 3.12
CA LYS A 146 -24.81 -3.10 4.46
C LYS A 146 -23.70 -3.72 5.31
#